data_AF-A0A443HH45-F1
#
_entry.id   AF-A0A443HH45-F1
#
_cell.length_a   1.000
_cell.length_b   1.000
_cell.length_c   1.000
_cell.angle_alpha   90.00
_cell.angle_beta   90.00
_cell.angle_gamma   90.00
#
_symmetry.space_group_name_H-M   'P 1'
#
loop_
_entity.id
_entity.type
_entity.pdbx_description
1 polymer ?
#
loop_
_entity_poly.entity_id
_entity_poly.type
_entity_poly.pdbx_seq_one_letter_code
_entity_poly.pdbx_strand_id
1 'polypeptide(L)'
;MSAASSKSSGFSDATKLETLRLAGPHCWSCSTWRPQICHVVALEDTQTDIWEQAGLFTFPYRSTSNAVPLCPSCHVEFDRSIDPGYVFFPSDLKFFIDFELEDRERRETAAANGNPVKRQVPGAIQYRKYQQDKGLVSSDAIGGLYRRVFLKNFLLDGRYPDVLRDCSTPKEWHGNPIASIRRAFAALGSPRIYVLGSEIRKELELLRDLYFADVFQSGSGPLLKRHLEEEEEEEDDAPPAKKATRDRGPQHLTDTLEEKHSSQSVKDAVWALGPNSTSSTAMQLYAPLFPCL
;
A
#
# COMPACT_ATOMS: atom_id res chain seq x y z
N MET A 1 30.38 -22.12 17.02
CA MET A 1 30.09 -20.75 16.58
C MET A 1 29.01 -20.83 15.51
N SER A 2 27.76 -20.57 15.88
CA SER A 2 26.65 -20.63 14.93
C SER A 2 26.64 -19.36 14.09
N ALA A 3 26.89 -19.51 12.79
CA ALA A 3 26.69 -18.43 11.83
C ALA A 3 25.19 -18.13 11.75
N ALA A 4 24.76 -17.04 12.38
CA ALA A 4 23.47 -16.44 12.07
C ALA A 4 23.53 -16.01 10.61
N SER A 5 22.97 -16.83 9.72
CA SER A 5 22.73 -16.47 8.34
C SER A 5 21.78 -15.29 8.35
N SER A 6 22.32 -14.08 8.19
CA SER A 6 21.57 -12.85 7.99
C SER A 6 20.69 -13.05 6.77
N LYS A 7 19.44 -13.50 6.99
CA LYS A 7 18.45 -13.65 5.93
C LYS A 7 18.31 -12.27 5.28
N SER A 8 18.76 -12.14 4.03
CA SER A 8 18.63 -10.88 3.31
C SER A 8 17.16 -10.45 3.31
N SER A 9 16.84 -9.19 3.57
CA SER A 9 15.46 -8.69 3.50
C SER A 9 15.00 -8.45 2.05
N GLY A 10 15.92 -8.44 1.08
CA GLY A 10 15.62 -8.16 -0.32
C GLY A 10 15.35 -9.39 -1.20
N PHE A 11 14.93 -9.13 -2.43
CA PHE A 11 14.91 -10.11 -3.51
C PHE A 11 16.32 -10.64 -3.82
N SER A 12 16.40 -11.91 -4.25
CA SER A 12 17.63 -12.45 -4.84
C SER A 12 17.95 -11.74 -6.15
N ASP A 13 19.21 -11.75 -6.57
CA ASP A 13 19.61 -11.12 -7.83
C ASP A 13 18.99 -11.80 -9.05
N ALA A 14 18.73 -13.11 -8.96
CA ALA A 14 17.97 -13.84 -9.97
C ALA A 14 16.53 -13.31 -10.11
N THR A 15 15.81 -13.09 -9.00
CA THR A 15 14.46 -12.52 -9.03
C THR A 15 14.48 -11.09 -9.59
N LYS A 16 15.48 -10.27 -9.23
CA LYS A 16 15.60 -8.90 -9.78
C LYS A 16 15.84 -8.93 -11.29
N LEU A 17 16.76 -9.77 -11.76
CA LEU A 17 17.07 -9.91 -13.18
C LEU A 17 15.83 -10.36 -13.97
N GLU A 18 15.12 -11.37 -13.48
CA GLU A 18 13.91 -11.88 -14.13
C GLU A 18 12.79 -10.84 -14.15
N THR A 19 12.63 -10.06 -13.07
CA THR A 19 11.65 -8.97 -13.02
C THR A 19 11.96 -7.91 -14.08
N LEU A 20 13.23 -7.54 -14.27
CA LEU A 20 13.66 -6.61 -15.32
C LEU A 20 13.50 -7.20 -16.72
N ARG A 21 13.72 -8.52 -16.89
CA ARG A 21 13.48 -9.21 -18.17
C ARG A 21 12.00 -9.15 -18.57
N LEU A 22 11.10 -9.31 -17.59
CA LEU A 22 9.66 -9.29 -17.82
C LEU A 22 9.10 -7.87 -18.00
N ALA A 23 9.43 -6.94 -17.10
CA ALA A 23 8.84 -5.60 -17.06
C ALA A 23 9.64 -4.53 -17.83
N GLY A 24 10.86 -4.86 -18.27
CA GLY A 24 11.80 -3.94 -18.92
C GLY A 24 12.72 -3.19 -17.94
N PRO A 25 13.72 -2.46 -18.45
CA PRO A 25 14.76 -1.81 -17.65
C PRO A 25 14.37 -0.45 -17.07
N HIS A 26 13.10 -0.04 -17.21
CA HIS A 26 12.61 1.28 -16.80
C HIS A 26 11.61 1.16 -15.65
N CYS A 27 11.38 2.26 -14.95
CA CYS A 27 10.29 2.38 -13.98
C CYS A 27 8.97 1.97 -14.62
N TRP A 28 8.30 1.00 -14.03
CA TRP A 28 7.03 0.50 -14.53
C TRP A 28 5.96 1.59 -14.54
N SER A 29 5.98 2.47 -13.53
CA SER A 29 5.04 3.57 -13.35
C SER A 29 5.28 4.71 -14.35
N CYS A 30 6.48 5.31 -14.36
CA CYS A 30 6.74 6.58 -15.07
C CYS A 30 7.81 6.49 -16.18
N SER A 31 8.32 5.29 -16.47
CA SER A 31 9.33 5.04 -17.52
C SER A 31 10.72 5.67 -17.29
N THR A 32 10.99 6.29 -16.13
CA THR A 32 12.34 6.75 -15.77
C THR A 32 13.34 5.60 -15.71
N TRP A 33 14.60 5.89 -16.01
CA TRP A 33 15.71 4.94 -16.00
C TRP A 33 16.10 4.46 -14.60
N ARG A 34 16.76 3.29 -14.55
CA ARG A 34 17.38 2.70 -13.34
C ARG A 34 16.39 2.51 -12.18
N PRO A 35 15.34 1.71 -12.37
CA PRO A 35 14.42 1.38 -11.29
C PRO A 35 15.08 0.49 -10.23
N GLN A 36 14.55 0.56 -9.02
CA GLN A 36 14.73 -0.43 -7.98
C GLN A 36 13.62 -1.48 -8.09
N ILE A 37 13.92 -2.74 -7.78
CA ILE A 37 12.90 -3.80 -7.71
C ILE A 37 12.30 -3.79 -6.31
N CYS A 38 11.02 -3.41 -6.22
CA CYS A 38 10.30 -3.30 -4.96
C CYS A 38 9.24 -4.39 -4.82
N HIS A 39 8.90 -4.70 -3.56
CA HIS A 39 7.81 -5.61 -3.23
C HIS A 39 6.48 -4.88 -3.37
N VAL A 40 5.47 -5.49 -3.98
CA VAL A 40 4.12 -4.91 -4.07
C VAL A 40 3.40 -5.01 -2.72
N VAL A 41 3.45 -6.21 -2.11
CA VAL A 41 3.15 -6.47 -0.71
C VAL A 41 4.47 -6.54 0.05
N ALA A 42 4.69 -5.62 0.99
CA ALA A 42 5.91 -5.58 1.80
C ALA A 42 6.07 -6.87 2.62
N LEU A 43 7.32 -7.28 2.88
CA LEU A 43 7.59 -8.44 3.73
C LEU A 43 7.20 -8.16 5.19
N GLU A 44 7.23 -6.89 5.58
CA GLU A 44 6.87 -6.39 6.89
C GLU A 44 5.40 -5.93 6.97
N ASP A 45 4.55 -6.29 5.98
CA ASP A 45 3.12 -5.99 6.04
C ASP A 45 2.49 -6.74 7.23
N THR A 46 2.06 -6.00 8.25
CA THR A 46 1.50 -6.56 9.48
C THR A 46 0.16 -7.26 9.29
N GLN A 47 -0.44 -7.18 8.09
CA GLN A 47 -1.71 -7.81 7.77
C GLN A 47 -1.56 -9.13 7.01
N THR A 48 -0.35 -9.63 6.70
CA THR A 48 -0.17 -10.86 5.91
C THR A 48 -1.00 -12.03 6.44
N ASP A 49 -1.00 -12.24 7.75
CA ASP A 49 -1.69 -13.36 8.39
C ASP A 49 -3.20 -13.33 8.15
N ILE A 50 -3.81 -12.14 8.16
CA ILE A 50 -5.24 -11.96 7.91
C ILE A 50 -5.58 -12.33 6.46
N TRP A 51 -4.73 -11.94 5.51
CA TRP A 51 -4.91 -12.22 4.09
C TRP A 51 -4.64 -13.69 3.74
N GLU A 52 -3.69 -14.33 4.40
CA GLU A 52 -3.41 -15.77 4.27
C GLU A 52 -4.53 -16.61 4.87
N GLN A 53 -5.05 -16.25 6.05
CA GLN A 53 -6.20 -16.91 6.67
C GLN A 53 -7.46 -16.78 5.81
N ALA A 54 -7.64 -15.63 5.16
CA ALA A 54 -8.69 -15.43 4.17
C ALA A 54 -8.44 -16.19 2.85
N GLY A 55 -7.32 -16.89 2.68
CA GLY A 55 -6.98 -17.64 1.46
C GLY A 55 -6.68 -16.77 0.24
N LEU A 56 -6.37 -15.48 0.44
CA LEU A 56 -6.13 -14.51 -0.64
C LEU A 56 -4.67 -14.47 -1.07
N PHE A 57 -3.75 -14.52 -0.11
CA PHE A 57 -2.31 -14.58 -0.38
C PHE A 57 -1.87 -16.02 -0.64
N THR A 58 -1.73 -16.35 -1.93
CA THR A 58 -1.38 -17.70 -2.42
C THR A 58 -0.04 -17.76 -3.16
N PHE A 59 0.76 -16.69 -3.09
CA PHE A 59 1.99 -16.53 -3.85
C PHE A 59 3.22 -16.31 -2.95
N PRO A 60 4.43 -16.68 -3.39
CA PRO A 60 5.64 -16.43 -2.61
C PRO A 60 6.01 -14.94 -2.62
N TYR A 61 6.15 -14.32 -1.45
CA TYR A 61 6.46 -12.89 -1.34
C TYR A 61 7.78 -12.45 -1.98
N ARG A 62 8.77 -13.35 -2.05
CA ARG A 62 10.11 -13.08 -2.63
C ARG A 62 10.25 -13.53 -4.10
N SER A 63 9.12 -13.69 -4.79
CA SER A 63 9.07 -14.06 -6.20
C SER A 63 8.82 -12.85 -7.11
N THR A 64 9.00 -13.04 -8.41
CA THR A 64 8.62 -12.07 -9.44
C THR A 64 7.14 -11.72 -9.40
N SER A 65 6.29 -12.62 -8.87
CA SER A 65 4.85 -12.37 -8.75
C SER A 65 4.50 -11.22 -7.80
N ASN A 66 5.41 -10.85 -6.90
CA ASN A 66 5.25 -9.74 -5.96
C ASN A 66 6.24 -8.59 -6.25
N ALA A 67 6.87 -8.59 -7.43
CA ALA A 67 7.94 -7.65 -7.76
C ALA A 67 7.50 -6.65 -8.84
N VAL A 68 7.93 -5.40 -8.70
CA VAL A 68 7.72 -4.37 -9.72
C VAL A 68 8.92 -3.42 -9.75
N PRO A 69 9.42 -3.01 -10.94
CA PRO A 69 10.48 -2.02 -11.03
C PRO A 69 9.91 -0.61 -10.84
N LEU A 70 10.36 0.14 -9.84
CA LEU A 70 9.99 1.55 -9.63
C LEU A 70 11.24 2.43 -9.46
N CYS A 71 11.23 3.65 -10.01
CA CYS A 71 12.26 4.64 -9.68
C CYS A 71 12.11 5.10 -8.22
N PRO A 72 13.15 5.69 -7.59
CA PRO A 72 13.10 6.09 -6.19
C PRO A 72 11.88 6.96 -5.83
N SER A 73 11.50 7.92 -6.68
CA SER A 73 10.34 8.79 -6.44
C SER A 73 9.02 8.02 -6.46
N CYS A 74 8.80 7.15 -7.45
CA CYS A 74 7.60 6.32 -7.51
C CYS A 74 7.55 5.30 -6.37
N HIS A 75 8.70 4.73 -6.00
CA HIS A 75 8.80 3.75 -4.92
C HIS A 75 8.40 4.36 -3.57
N VAL A 76 8.94 5.53 -3.23
CA VAL A 76 8.59 6.24 -1.98
C VAL A 76 7.11 6.59 -1.91
N GLU A 77 6.51 7.02 -3.02
CA GLU A 77 5.09 7.40 -3.04
C GLU A 77 4.15 6.18 -3.13
N PHE A 78 4.66 5.02 -3.57
CA PHE A 78 3.96 3.74 -3.57
C PHE A 78 3.91 3.10 -2.17
N ASP A 79 5.01 3.21 -1.41
CA ASP A 79 5.18 2.52 -0.13
C ASP A 79 4.44 3.18 1.05
N ARG A 80 3.95 4.41 0.90
CA ARG A 80 3.19 5.08 1.96
C ARG A 80 1.92 4.29 2.28
N SER A 81 1.82 3.86 3.54
CA SER A 81 0.72 3.02 4.04
C SER A 81 -0.60 3.78 4.22
N ILE A 82 -0.54 5.00 4.73
CA ILE A 82 -1.73 5.82 5.07
C ILE A 82 -2.21 6.64 3.88
N ASP A 83 -1.27 7.25 3.15
CA ASP A 83 -1.56 8.22 2.10
C ASP A 83 -0.63 8.01 0.90
N PRO A 84 -0.86 6.92 0.12
CA PRO A 84 -0.08 6.66 -1.10
C PRO A 84 -0.24 7.80 -2.10
N GLY A 85 0.87 8.19 -2.73
CA GLY A 85 0.88 9.10 -3.88
C GLY A 85 0.68 8.37 -5.20
N TYR A 86 0.94 7.07 -5.24
CA TYR A 86 0.79 6.23 -6.42
C TYR A 86 0.26 4.85 -6.06
N VAL A 87 -0.72 4.37 -6.81
CA VAL A 87 -1.21 3.00 -6.74
C VAL A 87 -1.46 2.45 -8.15
N PHE A 88 -1.48 1.13 -8.25
CA PHE A 88 -1.97 0.45 -9.44
C PHE A 88 -2.75 -0.79 -9.04
N PHE A 89 -3.69 -1.19 -9.88
CA PHE A 89 -4.58 -2.32 -9.65
C PHE A 89 -5.15 -2.81 -10.99
N PRO A 90 -5.77 -4.00 -11.05
CA PRO A 90 -6.27 -4.55 -12.30
C PRO A 90 -7.25 -3.60 -12.97
N SER A 91 -7.14 -3.45 -14.30
CA SER A 91 -7.99 -2.53 -15.06
C SER A 91 -9.46 -2.96 -15.10
N ASP A 92 -9.71 -4.27 -14.99
CA ASP A 92 -11.04 -4.87 -14.93
C ASP A 92 -11.25 -5.48 -13.53
N LEU A 93 -11.79 -4.69 -12.61
CA LEU A 93 -12.14 -5.16 -11.26
C LEU A 93 -13.36 -6.08 -11.26
N LYS A 94 -14.26 -5.91 -12.24
CA LYS A 94 -15.46 -6.71 -12.38
C LYS A 94 -15.13 -8.19 -12.56
N PHE A 95 -14.07 -8.52 -13.31
CA PHE A 95 -13.56 -9.90 -13.39
C PHE A 95 -13.30 -10.54 -12.01
N PHE A 96 -12.69 -9.80 -11.08
CA PHE A 96 -12.38 -10.31 -9.74
C PHE A 96 -13.63 -10.41 -8.86
N ILE A 97 -14.56 -9.46 -9.01
CA ILE A 97 -15.85 -9.48 -8.32
C ILE A 97 -16.67 -10.69 -8.75
N ASP A 98 -16.83 -10.87 -10.06
CA ASP A 98 -17.60 -11.99 -10.63
C ASP A 98 -16.96 -13.33 -10.23
N PHE A 99 -15.62 -13.42 -10.26
CA PHE A 99 -14.91 -14.62 -9.79
C PHE A 99 -15.17 -14.93 -8.31
N GLU A 100 -15.11 -13.95 -7.41
CA GLU A 100 -15.35 -14.19 -5.98
C GLU A 100 -16.80 -14.59 -5.70
N LEU A 101 -17.77 -14.04 -6.45
CA LEU A 101 -19.18 -14.43 -6.34
C LEU A 101 -19.37 -15.91 -6.75
N GLU A 102 -18.80 -16.32 -7.89
CA GLU A 102 -18.83 -17.71 -8.35
C GLU A 102 -18.09 -18.65 -7.37
N ASP A 103 -16.93 -18.23 -6.84
CA ASP A 103 -16.17 -18.98 -5.86
C ASP A 103 -16.96 -19.19 -4.56
N ARG A 104 -17.66 -18.15 -4.09
CA ARG A 104 -18.50 -18.21 -2.90
C ARG A 104 -19.64 -19.19 -3.08
N GLU A 105 -20.40 -19.10 -4.17
CA GLU A 105 -21.48 -20.06 -4.46
C GLU A 105 -20.96 -21.49 -4.53
N ARG A 106 -19.78 -21.70 -5.14
CA ARG A 106 -19.12 -23.01 -5.18
C ARG A 106 -18.79 -23.51 -3.77
N ARG A 107 -18.24 -22.64 -2.90
CA ARG A 107 -17.91 -22.98 -1.51
C ARG A 107 -19.15 -23.32 -0.70
N GLU A 108 -20.22 -22.54 -0.82
CA GLU A 108 -21.50 -22.76 -0.12
C GLU A 108 -22.14 -24.08 -0.55
N THR A 109 -22.20 -24.35 -1.86
CA THR A 109 -22.74 -25.60 -2.39
C THR A 109 -21.92 -26.80 -1.92
N ALA A 110 -20.60 -26.70 -1.93
CA ALA A 110 -19.73 -27.78 -1.48
C ALA A 110 -19.88 -28.04 0.03
N ALA A 111 -20.02 -26.99 0.83
CA ALA A 111 -20.29 -27.08 2.27
C ALA A 111 -21.67 -27.71 2.57
N ALA A 112 -22.72 -27.31 1.84
CA ALA A 112 -24.06 -27.90 1.96
C ALA A 112 -24.06 -29.42 1.63
N ASN A 113 -23.19 -29.84 0.72
CA ASN A 113 -22.98 -31.25 0.37
C ASN A 113 -21.99 -31.98 1.31
N GLY A 114 -21.57 -31.35 2.41
CA GLY A 114 -20.66 -31.95 3.40
C GLY A 114 -19.18 -31.99 2.99
N ASN A 115 -18.80 -31.34 1.88
CA ASN A 115 -17.44 -31.33 1.35
C ASN A 115 -16.90 -29.89 1.26
N PRO A 116 -16.57 -29.24 2.40
CA PRO A 116 -16.08 -27.86 2.38
C PRO A 116 -14.79 -27.75 1.57
N VAL A 117 -14.77 -26.84 0.58
CA VAL A 117 -13.61 -26.56 -0.27
C VAL A 117 -12.96 -25.23 0.09
N LYS A 118 -11.66 -25.11 -0.20
CA LYS A 118 -10.92 -23.85 0.02
C LYS A 118 -11.33 -22.80 -1.03
N ARG A 119 -11.19 -21.53 -0.65
CA ARG A 119 -11.31 -20.37 -1.55
C ARG A 119 -10.29 -20.50 -2.69
N GLN A 120 -10.72 -20.19 -3.90
CA GLN A 120 -9.82 -19.99 -5.03
C GLN A 120 -9.77 -18.51 -5.37
N VAL A 121 -8.66 -18.08 -5.96
CA VAL A 121 -8.41 -16.68 -6.27
C VAL A 121 -7.68 -16.60 -7.61
N PRO A 122 -8.07 -15.67 -8.49
CA PRO A 122 -7.51 -15.66 -9.84
C PRO A 122 -6.04 -15.25 -9.82
N GLY A 123 -5.20 -16.10 -10.43
CA GLY A 123 -3.77 -15.82 -10.60
C GLY A 123 -3.48 -14.92 -11.80
N ALA A 124 -2.21 -14.49 -11.93
CA ALA A 124 -1.75 -13.65 -13.03
C ALA A 124 -2.03 -14.25 -14.42
N ILE A 125 -1.82 -15.57 -14.56
CA ILE A 125 -2.04 -16.31 -15.82
C ILE A 125 -3.53 -16.33 -16.21
N GLN A 126 -4.41 -16.56 -15.23
CA GLN A 126 -5.86 -16.61 -15.47
C GLN A 126 -6.39 -15.23 -15.87
N TYR A 127 -5.98 -14.18 -15.17
CA TYR A 127 -6.40 -12.81 -15.51
C TYR A 127 -5.89 -12.40 -16.90
N ARG A 128 -4.63 -12.70 -17.24
CA ARG A 128 -4.10 -12.48 -18.59
C ARG A 128 -4.91 -13.24 -19.64
N LYS A 129 -5.16 -14.54 -19.43
CA LYS A 129 -5.90 -15.37 -20.38
C LYS A 129 -7.30 -14.83 -20.64
N TYR A 130 -8.03 -14.45 -19.58
CA TYR A 130 -9.33 -13.81 -19.70
C TYR A 130 -9.29 -12.55 -20.59
N GLN A 131 -8.26 -11.72 -20.44
CA GLN A 131 -8.09 -10.53 -21.28
C GLN A 131 -7.67 -10.86 -22.72
N GLN A 132 -6.89 -11.93 -22.93
CA GLN A 132 -6.55 -12.43 -24.26
C GLN A 132 -7.80 -12.93 -24.99
N ASP A 133 -8.65 -13.70 -24.30
CA ASP A 133 -9.89 -14.25 -24.85
C ASP A 133 -10.88 -13.14 -25.23
N LYS A 134 -10.82 -11.99 -24.53
CA LYS A 134 -11.58 -10.77 -24.87
C LYS A 134 -10.93 -9.86 -25.92
N GLY A 135 -9.74 -10.21 -26.41
CA GLY A 135 -8.98 -9.39 -27.37
C GLY A 135 -8.46 -8.07 -26.79
N LEU A 136 -8.33 -7.96 -25.47
CA LEU A 136 -7.86 -6.75 -24.78
C LEU A 136 -6.33 -6.69 -24.67
N VAL A 137 -5.67 -7.85 -24.64
CA VAL A 137 -4.20 -7.96 -24.64
C VAL A 137 -3.75 -8.95 -25.70
N SER A 138 -2.52 -8.77 -26.17
CA SER A 138 -1.93 -9.64 -27.18
C SER A 138 -1.61 -11.04 -26.62
N SER A 139 -1.48 -12.02 -27.51
CA SER A 139 -1.10 -13.40 -27.15
C SER A 139 0.29 -13.49 -26.50
N ASP A 140 1.17 -12.54 -26.81
CA ASP A 140 2.54 -12.43 -26.26
C ASP A 140 2.64 -11.52 -25.02
N ALA A 141 1.51 -11.04 -24.49
CA ALA A 141 1.47 -10.19 -23.32
C ALA A 141 2.16 -10.83 -22.10
N ILE A 142 2.91 -10.02 -21.35
CA ILE A 142 3.65 -10.49 -20.17
C ILE A 142 2.73 -10.77 -18.97
N GLY A 143 1.53 -10.20 -18.98
CA GLY A 143 0.56 -10.29 -17.90
C GLY A 143 -0.76 -9.59 -18.25
N GLY A 144 -1.61 -9.37 -17.24
CA GLY A 144 -2.84 -8.61 -17.42
C GLY A 144 -2.60 -7.10 -17.41
N LEU A 145 -3.61 -6.32 -17.80
CA LEU A 145 -3.60 -4.85 -17.78
C LEU A 145 -3.95 -4.32 -16.39
N TYR A 146 -3.15 -3.37 -15.94
CA TYR A 146 -3.31 -2.67 -14.67
C TYR A 146 -3.40 -1.17 -14.90
N ARG A 147 -4.35 -0.54 -14.22
CA ARG A 147 -4.51 0.91 -14.23
C ARG A 147 -3.46 1.53 -13.32
N ARG A 148 -2.81 2.59 -13.80
CA ARG A 148 -1.81 3.36 -13.05
C ARG A 148 -2.44 4.67 -12.58
N VAL A 149 -2.53 4.86 -11.27
CA VAL A 149 -3.21 6.02 -10.67
C VAL A 149 -2.22 6.79 -9.82
N PHE A 150 -2.00 8.04 -10.21
CA PHE A 150 -1.23 9.02 -9.44
C PHE A 150 -2.20 9.83 -8.59
N LEU A 151 -2.25 9.54 -7.30
CA LEU A 151 -3.09 10.23 -6.32
C LEU A 151 -2.51 11.61 -5.95
N LYS A 152 -1.22 11.82 -6.24
CA LYS A 152 -0.50 13.07 -6.00
C LYS A 152 0.41 13.40 -7.19
N ASN A 153 0.55 14.68 -7.50
CA ASN A 153 1.49 15.18 -8.50
C ASN A 153 2.90 15.28 -7.90
N PHE A 154 3.64 14.16 -7.87
CA PHE A 154 5.01 14.12 -7.35
C PHE A 154 6.09 13.97 -8.44
N LEU A 155 5.69 13.69 -9.68
CA LEU A 155 6.63 13.60 -10.79
C LEU A 155 6.97 15.02 -11.29
N LEU A 156 8.28 15.30 -11.44
CA LEU A 156 8.81 16.57 -11.94
C LEU A 156 8.27 17.80 -11.18
N ASP A 157 8.15 17.71 -9.85
CA ASP A 157 7.54 18.74 -8.98
C ASP A 157 6.14 19.19 -9.42
N GLY A 158 5.39 18.32 -10.11
CA GLY A 158 4.07 18.63 -10.65
C GLY A 158 4.08 19.64 -11.80
N ARG A 159 5.24 19.97 -12.38
CA ARG A 159 5.38 20.98 -13.44
C ARG A 159 4.79 20.55 -14.78
N TYR A 160 4.56 19.25 -14.98
CA TYR A 160 4.06 18.71 -16.26
C TYR A 160 2.93 17.70 -16.03
N PRO A 161 1.68 18.17 -15.85
CA PRO A 161 0.53 17.29 -15.62
C PRO A 161 0.22 16.39 -16.83
N ASP A 162 0.55 16.80 -18.05
CA ASP A 162 0.36 15.98 -19.25
C ASP A 162 1.16 14.67 -19.21
N VAL A 163 2.35 14.69 -18.61
CA VAL A 163 3.19 13.49 -18.44
C VAL A 163 2.49 12.46 -17.55
N LEU A 164 1.73 12.91 -16.55
CA LEU A 164 0.96 12.01 -15.68
C LEU A 164 -0.19 11.35 -16.43
N ARG A 165 -0.86 12.09 -17.32
CA ARG A 165 -1.94 11.53 -18.16
C ARG A 165 -1.42 10.39 -19.04
N ASP A 166 -0.27 10.59 -19.67
CA ASP A 166 0.35 9.56 -20.51
C ASP A 166 0.81 8.35 -19.67
N CYS A 167 1.30 8.60 -18.44
CA CYS A 167 1.66 7.57 -17.47
C CYS A 167 0.45 6.86 -16.84
N SER A 168 -0.78 7.36 -17.01
CA SER A 168 -2.00 6.74 -16.45
C SER A 168 -2.64 5.70 -17.37
N THR A 169 -2.14 5.56 -18.60
CA THR A 169 -2.57 4.49 -19.51
C THR A 169 -2.39 3.11 -18.86
N PRO A 170 -3.36 2.18 -19.01
CA PRO A 170 -3.20 0.83 -18.52
C PRO A 170 -1.92 0.18 -19.04
N LYS A 171 -1.23 -0.58 -18.18
CA LYS A 171 0.04 -1.22 -18.51
C LYS A 171 0.05 -2.66 -18.04
N GLU A 172 0.72 -3.52 -18.81
CA GLU A 172 0.87 -4.93 -18.49
C GLU A 172 1.75 -5.12 -17.25
N TRP A 173 1.32 -5.99 -16.34
CA TRP A 173 2.15 -6.44 -15.23
C TRP A 173 1.97 -7.95 -15.01
N HIS A 174 3.10 -8.62 -14.84
CA HIS A 174 3.20 -10.08 -14.75
C HIS A 174 2.90 -10.63 -13.34
N GLY A 175 2.75 -9.74 -12.35
CA GLY A 175 2.58 -10.15 -10.96
C GLY A 175 1.17 -10.61 -10.59
N ASN A 176 1.05 -11.10 -9.36
CA ASN A 176 -0.21 -11.60 -8.83
C ASN A 176 -1.19 -10.43 -8.60
N PRO A 177 -2.40 -10.46 -9.19
CA PRO A 177 -3.34 -9.37 -9.08
C PRO A 177 -3.69 -8.99 -7.63
N ILE A 178 -3.78 -9.97 -6.73
CA ILE A 178 -4.13 -9.76 -5.33
C ILE A 178 -3.13 -8.86 -4.61
N ALA A 179 -1.83 -8.96 -4.95
CA ALA A 179 -0.81 -8.09 -4.39
C ALA A 179 -1.12 -6.61 -4.68
N SER A 180 -1.52 -6.30 -5.91
CA SER A 180 -1.90 -4.94 -6.30
C SER A 180 -3.26 -4.51 -5.72
N ILE A 181 -4.21 -5.44 -5.57
CA ILE A 181 -5.52 -5.17 -4.94
C ILE A 181 -5.36 -4.82 -3.47
N ARG A 182 -4.50 -5.54 -2.72
CA ARG A 182 -4.12 -5.20 -1.34
C ARG A 182 -3.68 -3.74 -1.22
N ARG A 183 -2.88 -3.26 -2.17
CA ARG A 183 -2.39 -1.88 -2.20
C ARG A 183 -3.51 -0.89 -2.55
N ALA A 184 -4.41 -1.23 -3.47
CA ALA A 184 -5.57 -0.41 -3.78
C ALA A 184 -6.54 -0.29 -2.59
N PHE A 185 -6.73 -1.35 -1.81
CA PHE A 185 -7.54 -1.28 -0.59
C PHE A 185 -6.94 -0.35 0.46
N ALA A 186 -5.61 -0.32 0.60
CA ALA A 186 -4.96 0.65 1.48
C ALA A 186 -5.27 2.10 1.06
N ALA A 187 -5.31 2.37 -0.25
CA ALA A 187 -5.65 3.69 -0.76
C ALA A 187 -7.10 4.11 -0.50
N LEU A 188 -8.05 3.20 -0.27
CA LEU A 188 -9.42 3.55 0.08
C LEU A 188 -9.50 4.39 1.38
N GLY A 189 -8.53 4.22 2.29
CA GLY A 189 -8.42 5.03 3.49
C GLY A 189 -7.80 6.42 3.28
N SER A 190 -7.19 6.68 2.12
CA SER A 190 -6.57 7.98 1.83
C SER A 190 -7.64 9.03 1.48
N PRO A 191 -7.54 10.26 1.99
CA PRO A 191 -8.38 11.37 1.57
C PRO A 191 -8.28 11.68 0.07
N ARG A 192 -7.22 11.24 -0.62
CA ARG A 192 -7.04 11.45 -2.08
C ARG A 192 -7.76 10.42 -2.94
N ILE A 193 -8.53 9.52 -2.33
CA ILE A 193 -9.30 8.53 -3.07
C ILE A 193 -10.31 9.15 -4.05
N TYR A 194 -10.66 10.44 -3.90
CA TYR A 194 -11.48 11.18 -4.88
C TYR A 194 -10.89 11.25 -6.29
N VAL A 195 -9.58 11.03 -6.45
CA VAL A 195 -8.93 10.92 -7.76
C VAL A 195 -9.43 9.68 -8.51
N LEU A 196 -9.86 8.63 -7.79
CA LEU A 196 -10.56 7.51 -8.40
C LEU A 196 -12.01 7.90 -8.71
N GLY A 197 -12.45 7.59 -9.92
CA GLY A 197 -13.85 7.71 -10.31
C GLY A 197 -14.79 6.94 -9.36
N SER A 198 -16.02 7.42 -9.21
CA SER A 198 -16.96 6.84 -8.24
C SER A 198 -17.25 5.36 -8.46
N GLU A 199 -17.25 4.88 -9.71
CA GLU A 199 -17.50 3.48 -10.05
C GLU A 199 -16.39 2.58 -9.52
N ILE A 200 -15.13 2.93 -9.81
CA ILE A 200 -13.96 2.17 -9.36
C ILE A 200 -13.89 2.08 -7.85
N ARG A 201 -14.23 3.16 -7.13
CA ARG A 201 -14.27 3.14 -5.66
C ARG A 201 -15.28 2.13 -5.15
N LYS A 202 -16.50 2.14 -5.70
CA LYS A 202 -17.56 1.19 -5.33
C LYS A 202 -17.16 -0.25 -5.66
N GLU A 203 -16.49 -0.48 -6.78
CA GLU A 203 -15.98 -1.82 -7.14
C GLU A 203 -14.90 -2.30 -6.17
N LEU A 204 -13.96 -1.44 -5.78
CA LEU A 204 -12.93 -1.78 -4.80
C LEU A 204 -13.53 -2.03 -3.41
N GLU A 205 -14.50 -1.21 -2.98
CA GLU A 205 -15.23 -1.40 -1.72
C GLU A 205 -16.00 -2.73 -1.73
N LEU A 206 -16.77 -2.99 -2.79
CA LEU A 206 -17.49 -4.25 -2.96
C LEU A 206 -16.54 -5.44 -2.92
N LEU A 207 -15.43 -5.39 -3.68
CA LEU A 207 -14.47 -6.49 -3.70
C LEU A 207 -13.82 -6.72 -2.33
N ARG A 208 -13.49 -5.64 -1.59
CA ARG A 208 -12.97 -5.74 -0.22
C ARG A 208 -13.98 -6.43 0.68
N ASP A 209 -15.24 -5.99 0.61
CA ASP A 209 -16.29 -6.54 1.46
C ASP A 209 -16.57 -8.01 1.08
N LEU A 210 -16.52 -8.38 -0.20
CA LEU A 210 -16.61 -9.78 -0.63
C LEU A 210 -15.45 -10.63 -0.07
N TYR A 211 -14.23 -10.13 -0.09
CA TYR A 211 -13.08 -10.88 0.41
C TYR A 211 -13.11 -11.13 1.92
N PHE A 212 -13.67 -10.20 2.71
CA PHE A 212 -13.58 -10.27 4.17
C PHE A 212 -14.91 -10.51 4.90
N ALA A 213 -16.08 -10.33 4.28
CA ALA A 213 -17.37 -10.54 4.95
C ALA A 213 -17.55 -11.96 5.51
N ASP A 214 -17.14 -12.98 4.76
CA ASP A 214 -17.29 -14.40 5.15
C ASP A 214 -16.43 -14.76 6.38
N VAL A 215 -15.28 -14.09 6.54
CA VAL A 215 -14.32 -14.32 7.63
C VAL A 215 -14.94 -13.94 8.98
N PHE A 216 -15.79 -12.91 9.00
CA PHE A 216 -16.46 -12.44 10.21
C PHE A 216 -17.77 -13.17 10.53
N GLN A 217 -18.42 -13.78 9.53
CA GLN A 217 -19.68 -14.51 9.72
C GLN A 217 -19.47 -15.97 10.16
N SER A 218 -18.35 -16.59 9.78
CA SER A 218 -18.12 -18.02 10.01
C SER A 218 -17.71 -18.38 11.45
N GLY A 219 -17.64 -17.43 12.38
CA GLY A 219 -17.27 -17.68 13.79
C GLY A 219 -15.85 -18.23 14.02
N SER A 220 -15.09 -18.43 12.94
CA SER A 220 -13.73 -18.99 12.90
C SER A 220 -12.67 -17.89 12.82
N GLY A 221 -12.89 -16.76 13.49
CA GLY A 221 -11.86 -15.74 13.67
C GLY A 221 -11.14 -15.98 15.01
N PRO A 222 -9.89 -16.45 15.02
CA PRO A 222 -9.11 -16.49 16.25
C PRO A 222 -8.51 -15.10 16.45
N LEU A 223 -9.03 -14.33 17.42
CA LEU A 223 -8.24 -13.46 18.32
C LEU A 223 -9.11 -12.49 19.15
N LEU A 224 -10.30 -12.07 18.67
CA LEU A 224 -11.10 -11.09 19.41
C LEU A 224 -12.10 -11.67 20.41
N LYS A 225 -12.50 -12.95 20.27
CA LYS A 225 -13.36 -13.59 21.28
C LYS A 225 -12.64 -13.95 22.57
N ARG A 226 -11.34 -14.28 22.49
CA ARG A 226 -10.60 -14.80 23.65
C ARG A 226 -10.31 -13.72 24.70
N HIS A 227 -10.18 -12.45 24.32
CA HIS A 227 -9.96 -11.35 25.27
C HIS A 227 -11.24 -10.87 25.95
N LEU A 228 -12.41 -11.00 25.31
CA LEU A 228 -13.67 -10.57 25.90
C LEU A 228 -14.25 -11.62 26.87
N GLU A 229 -13.93 -12.90 26.66
CA GLU A 229 -14.35 -13.98 27.57
C GLU A 229 -13.40 -14.11 28.79
N GLU A 230 -12.12 -13.73 28.66
CA GLU A 230 -11.15 -13.76 29.78
C GLU A 230 -11.28 -12.55 30.74
N GLU A 231 -11.88 -11.43 30.31
CA GLU A 231 -12.12 -10.26 31.19
C GLU A 231 -13.43 -10.35 32.00
N GLU A 232 -14.37 -11.24 31.65
CA GLU A 232 -15.64 -11.40 32.40
C GLU A 232 -15.60 -12.46 33.52
N GLU A 233 -14.53 -13.26 33.64
CA GLU A 233 -14.41 -14.32 34.67
C GLU A 233 -13.50 -13.96 35.88
N GLU A 234 -12.88 -12.77 35.93
CA GLU A 234 -12.01 -12.32 37.05
C GLU A 234 -12.64 -11.21 37.93
N GLU A 235 -13.96 -11.16 38.07
CA GLU A 235 -14.63 -10.19 38.98
C GLU A 235 -15.52 -10.86 40.03
N ASP A 236 -15.01 -11.85 40.77
CA ASP A 236 -15.65 -12.31 42.01
C ASP A 236 -14.66 -13.03 42.96
N ASP A 237 -13.81 -12.26 43.66
CA ASP A 237 -13.43 -12.52 45.07
C ASP A 237 -12.28 -11.60 45.54
N ALA A 238 -12.62 -10.49 46.21
CA ALA A 238 -11.72 -9.90 47.22
C ALA A 238 -12.48 -9.04 48.26
N PRO A 239 -12.20 -9.22 49.57
CA PRO A 239 -12.96 -8.63 50.68
C PRO A 239 -12.53 -7.19 51.06
N PRO A 240 -13.29 -6.48 51.92
CA PRO A 240 -13.26 -5.02 51.96
C PRO A 240 -12.33 -4.40 53.03
N ALA A 241 -12.07 -3.09 52.80
CA ALA A 241 -11.65 -2.03 53.74
C ALA A 241 -10.11 -1.73 53.74
N LYS A 242 -9.60 -0.49 53.88
CA LYS A 242 -10.07 0.76 54.54
C LYS A 242 -9.45 2.03 53.90
N LYS A 243 -10.20 3.12 54.06
CA LYS A 243 -9.94 4.56 53.85
C LYS A 243 -8.50 5.08 54.00
N ALA A 244 -8.09 6.02 53.13
CA ALA A 244 -7.43 7.28 53.51
C ALA A 244 -7.43 8.33 52.37
N THR A 245 -8.27 9.35 52.56
CA THR A 245 -8.12 10.82 52.34
C THR A 245 -7.23 11.47 51.26
N ARG A 246 -7.76 12.64 50.82
CA ARG A 246 -7.14 13.86 50.23
C ARG A 246 -7.03 13.94 48.70
N ASP A 247 -7.25 15.07 48.04
CA ASP A 247 -7.83 16.39 48.37
C ASP A 247 -8.14 17.09 47.02
N ARG A 248 -8.82 18.24 47.09
CA ARG A 248 -9.38 19.11 46.04
C ARG A 248 -8.46 19.52 44.86
N GLY A 249 -9.12 19.84 43.74
CA GLY A 249 -8.59 20.54 42.54
C GLY A 249 -8.17 22.01 42.79
N PRO A 250 -8.11 22.94 41.79
CA PRO A 250 -8.96 23.04 40.61
C PRO A 250 -8.29 23.51 39.29
N GLN A 251 -9.15 23.65 38.28
CA GLN A 251 -9.03 24.17 36.90
C GLN A 251 -8.50 25.62 36.78
N HIS A 252 -7.89 25.97 35.63
CA HIS A 252 -8.12 27.19 34.80
C HIS A 252 -7.15 27.16 33.58
N LEU A 253 -7.55 27.09 32.30
CA LEU A 253 -8.14 28.08 31.36
C LEU A 253 -7.22 29.25 30.91
N THR A 254 -7.27 29.49 29.59
CA THR A 254 -6.78 30.59 28.72
C THR A 254 -5.32 30.50 28.23
N ASP A 255 -4.92 30.91 27.02
CA ASP A 255 -5.47 31.91 26.11
C ASP A 255 -5.04 31.72 24.65
N THR A 256 -5.78 32.42 23.79
CA THR A 256 -5.69 32.54 22.32
C THR A 256 -4.60 33.55 21.94
N LEU A 257 -3.89 33.38 20.82
CA LEU A 257 -3.36 34.51 20.03
C LEU A 257 -3.06 34.10 18.58
N GLU A 258 -3.74 34.77 17.66
CA GLU A 258 -3.48 34.83 16.22
C GLU A 258 -2.24 35.69 15.95
N GLU A 259 -1.32 35.26 15.07
CA GLU A 259 -0.48 36.22 14.32
C GLU A 259 -0.27 35.78 12.86
N LYS A 260 -0.65 36.70 11.97
CA LYS A 260 -0.42 36.72 10.53
C LYS A 260 1.04 37.11 10.27
N HIS A 261 1.80 36.32 9.51
CA HIS A 261 2.97 36.84 8.80
C HIS A 261 3.11 36.30 7.37
N SER A 262 2.80 37.21 6.45
CA SER A 262 3.32 37.44 5.10
C SER A 262 4.39 36.46 4.59
N SER A 263 4.03 35.66 3.59
CA SER A 263 4.94 34.88 2.76
C SER A 263 5.61 35.77 1.71
N GLN A 264 6.82 36.24 2.02
CA GLN A 264 7.68 36.90 1.05
C GLN A 264 8.46 35.84 0.26
N SER A 265 8.11 35.76 -1.02
CA SER A 265 8.77 34.98 -2.08
C SER A 265 10.27 35.28 -2.15
N VAL A 266 11.12 34.33 -1.77
CA VAL A 266 12.54 34.32 -2.17
C VAL A 266 12.67 33.39 -3.37
N LYS A 267 12.65 34.01 -4.55
CA LYS A 267 13.12 33.37 -5.79
C LYS A 267 14.65 33.33 -5.74
N ASP A 268 15.19 32.19 -6.15
CA ASP A 268 16.60 31.99 -6.52
C ASP A 268 17.67 32.12 -5.42
N ALA A 269 17.75 31.12 -4.54
CA ALA A 269 18.96 30.87 -3.74
C ALA A 269 19.86 29.85 -4.46
N VAL A 270 20.77 30.35 -5.30
CA VAL A 270 21.85 29.55 -5.90
C VAL A 270 22.94 29.35 -4.85
N TRP A 271 23.03 28.13 -4.30
CA TRP A 271 24.08 27.75 -3.37
C TRP A 271 25.38 27.50 -4.14
N ALA A 272 26.26 28.49 -4.16
CA ALA A 272 27.62 28.34 -4.71
C ALA A 272 28.64 28.75 -3.64
N LEU A 273 29.14 27.76 -2.89
CA LEU A 273 30.42 27.90 -2.19
C LEU A 273 31.44 27.13 -3.02
N GLY A 274 32.30 27.87 -3.71
CA GLY A 274 33.39 27.29 -4.49
C GLY A 274 34.51 26.77 -3.59
N PRO A 275 35.48 26.03 -4.15
CA PRO A 275 36.59 25.42 -3.39
C PRO A 275 37.53 26.43 -2.67
N ASN A 276 37.35 27.73 -2.92
CA ASN A 276 38.15 28.80 -2.32
C ASN A 276 37.38 29.60 -1.25
N SER A 277 36.16 29.18 -0.88
CA SER A 277 35.37 29.90 0.13
C SER A 277 35.85 29.58 1.55
N THR A 278 36.20 30.61 2.31
CA THR A 278 36.59 30.49 3.73
C THR A 278 35.37 30.48 4.65
N SER A 279 35.51 29.88 5.82
CA SER A 279 34.45 29.75 6.83
C SER A 279 33.83 31.10 7.23
N SER A 280 34.65 32.17 7.31
CA SER A 280 34.13 33.51 7.65
C SER A 280 33.26 34.11 6.53
N THR A 281 33.57 33.79 5.28
CA THR A 281 32.81 34.26 4.11
C THR A 281 31.44 33.61 4.06
N ALA A 282 31.36 32.31 4.38
CA ALA A 282 30.09 31.61 4.50
C ALA A 282 29.24 32.15 5.66
N MET A 283 29.84 32.45 6.82
CA MET A 283 29.11 33.01 7.96
C MET A 283 28.56 34.40 7.65
N GLN A 284 29.28 35.29 6.99
CA GLN A 284 28.76 36.63 6.66
C GLN A 284 27.60 36.61 5.66
N LEU A 285 27.63 35.68 4.69
CA LEU A 285 26.58 35.57 3.67
C LEU A 285 25.28 34.99 4.21
N TYR A 286 25.34 34.09 5.20
CA TYR A 286 24.18 33.30 5.64
C TYR A 286 23.79 33.49 7.12
N ALA A 287 24.59 34.20 7.93
CA ALA A 287 24.23 34.53 9.31
C ALA A 287 22.92 35.32 9.47
N PRO A 288 22.48 36.21 8.53
CA PRO A 288 21.22 36.92 8.70
C PRO A 288 19.96 36.04 8.57
N LEU A 289 20.09 34.77 8.20
CA LEU A 289 18.96 33.86 7.97
C LEU A 289 18.58 33.02 9.21
N PHE A 290 19.28 33.19 10.34
CA PHE A 290 18.95 32.53 11.59
C PHE A 290 18.65 33.58 12.66
N PRO A 291 17.38 33.90 12.94
CA PRO A 291 17.04 34.64 14.16
C PRO A 291 17.38 33.74 15.35
N CYS A 292 18.22 34.24 16.26
CA CYS A 292 18.41 33.62 17.56
C CYS A 292 17.07 33.56 18.32
N LEU A 293 16.81 32.40 18.92
CA LEU A 293 15.69 32.11 19.82
C LEU A 293 15.60 33.10 20.99
#